data_AF-A0ABD3BWF7-F1
#
_entry.id   AF-A0ABD3BWF7-F1
#
_cell.length_a   1.000
_cell.length_b   1.000
_cell.length_c   1.000
_cell.angle_alpha   90.00
_cell.angle_beta   90.00
_cell.angle_gamma   90.00
#
_symmetry.space_group_name_H-M   'P 1'
#
loop_
_entity.id
_entity.type
_entity.pdbx_description
1 polymer ?
#
loop_
_entity_poly.entity_id
_entity_poly.type
_entity_poly.pdbx_seq_one_letter_code
_entity_poly.pdbx_strand_id
1 'polypeptide(L)'
;MADNLDIANQLVAIQQQLIQINNRMDEMDNQLATTNARAALTEARRFNSELTSRLRSVLDYKPIPKLFSGHPYVEPPQIRNINLQAAYKIGDLPPPNLLPRKDEAFAALKASRQSPLPTVRAIQWFYNDPNLGPILNDDATLDDCRKFLDTLKEYIKL
;
A
#
# COMPACT_ATOMS: atom_id res chain seq x y z
N MET A 1 -55.93 -14.22 -6.71
CA MET A 1 -55.27 -13.17 -5.90
C MET A 1 -54.17 -13.73 -5.01
N ALA A 2 -54.25 -14.99 -4.52
CA ALA A 2 -53.18 -15.62 -3.75
C ALA A 2 -51.86 -15.83 -4.54
N ASP A 3 -51.93 -16.21 -5.81
CA ASP A 3 -50.74 -16.49 -6.63
C ASP A 3 -49.84 -15.27 -6.89
N ASN A 4 -50.42 -14.06 -6.98
CA ASN A 4 -49.63 -12.83 -7.16
C ASN A 4 -48.82 -12.48 -5.91
N LEU A 5 -49.28 -12.87 -4.71
CA LEU A 5 -48.54 -12.64 -3.47
C LEU A 5 -47.37 -13.61 -3.34
N ASP A 6 -47.55 -14.86 -3.77
CA ASP A 6 -46.48 -15.87 -3.77
C ASP A 6 -45.38 -15.53 -4.78
N ILE A 7 -45.73 -15.07 -5.98
CA ILE A 7 -44.76 -14.59 -6.99
C ILE A 7 -43.97 -13.38 -6.46
N ALA A 8 -44.63 -12.43 -5.80
CA ALA A 8 -43.95 -11.27 -5.21
C ALA A 8 -42.95 -11.68 -4.12
N ASN A 9 -43.33 -12.63 -3.26
CA ASN A 9 -42.45 -13.15 -2.21
C ASN A 9 -41.25 -13.91 -2.80
N GLN A 10 -41.45 -14.69 -3.86
CA GLN A 10 -40.37 -15.40 -4.56
C GLN A 10 -39.39 -14.42 -5.22
N LEU A 11 -39.88 -13.34 -5.86
CA LEU A 11 -39.02 -12.31 -6.45
C LEU A 11 -38.16 -11.60 -5.41
N VAL A 12 -38.72 -11.27 -4.25
CA VAL A 12 -37.95 -10.66 -3.13
C VAL A 12 -36.87 -11.62 -2.63
N ALA A 13 -37.18 -12.91 -2.49
CA ALA A 13 -36.21 -13.92 -2.07
C ALA A 13 -35.05 -14.05 -3.09
N ILE A 14 -35.36 -14.06 -4.39
CA ILE A 14 -34.35 -14.09 -5.46
C ILE A 14 -33.48 -12.82 -5.43
N GLN A 15 -34.08 -11.64 -5.26
CA GLN A 15 -33.32 -10.39 -5.14
C GLN A 15 -32.35 -10.41 -3.96
N GLN A 16 -32.79 -10.90 -2.79
CA GLN A 16 -31.93 -11.04 -1.62
C GLN A 16 -30.78 -12.03 -1.86
N GLN A 17 -31.06 -13.16 -2.52
CA GLN A 17 -30.02 -14.13 -2.89
C GLN A 17 -29.00 -13.51 -3.86
N LEU A 18 -29.43 -12.74 -4.86
CA LEU A 18 -28.53 -12.06 -5.80
C LEU A 18 -27.63 -11.04 -5.08
N ILE A 19 -28.17 -10.28 -4.13
CA ILE A 19 -27.38 -9.35 -3.31
C ILE A 19 -26.32 -10.11 -2.50
N GLN A 20 -26.69 -11.23 -1.88
CA GLN A 20 -25.74 -12.07 -1.13
C GLN A 20 -24.65 -12.65 -2.04
N ILE A 21 -24.99 -13.10 -3.25
CA ILE A 21 -24.02 -13.62 -4.22
C ILE A 21 -23.06 -12.52 -4.65
N ASN A 22 -23.55 -11.32 -4.94
CA ASN A 22 -22.71 -10.17 -5.31
C ASN A 22 -21.72 -9.81 -4.20
N ASN A 23 -22.19 -9.70 -2.96
CA ASN A 23 -21.30 -9.40 -1.83
C ASN A 23 -20.21 -10.47 -1.65
N ARG A 24 -20.55 -11.75 -1.83
CA ARG A 24 -19.58 -12.85 -1.76
C ARG A 24 -18.56 -12.81 -2.90
N MET A 25 -18.98 -12.41 -4.11
CA MET A 25 -18.04 -12.23 -5.24
C MET A 25 -17.07 -11.08 -4.95
N ASP A 26 -17.55 -9.95 -4.43
CA ASP A 26 -16.70 -8.82 -4.04
C ASP A 26 -15.70 -9.21 -2.94
N GLU A 27 -16.12 -10.02 -1.95
CA GLU A 27 -15.24 -10.57 -0.93
C GLU A 27 -14.15 -11.47 -1.52
N MET A 28 -14.54 -12.37 -2.44
CA MET A 28 -13.60 -13.26 -3.12
C MET A 28 -12.57 -12.49 -3.97
N ASP A 29 -13.01 -11.47 -4.70
CA ASP A 29 -12.13 -10.63 -5.51
C ASP A 29 -11.11 -9.90 -4.62
N ASN A 30 -11.54 -9.38 -3.47
CA ASN A 30 -10.64 -8.75 -2.51
C ASN A 30 -9.64 -9.75 -1.89
N GLN A 31 -10.07 -10.98 -1.59
CA GLN A 31 -9.19 -12.05 -1.09
C GLN A 31 -8.16 -12.47 -2.14
N LEU A 32 -8.57 -12.60 -3.41
CA LEU A 32 -7.69 -12.95 -4.51
C LEU A 32 -6.66 -11.83 -4.75
N ALA A 33 -7.10 -10.57 -4.79
CA ALA A 33 -6.21 -9.42 -4.91
C ALA A 33 -5.18 -9.39 -3.77
N THR A 34 -5.61 -9.66 -2.53
CA THR A 34 -4.71 -9.73 -1.36
C THR A 34 -3.70 -10.87 -1.48
N THR A 35 -4.14 -12.04 -1.96
CA THR A 35 -3.26 -13.21 -2.12
C THR A 35 -2.20 -12.94 -3.19
N ASN A 36 -2.61 -12.41 -4.35
CA ASN A 36 -1.69 -12.04 -5.43
C ASN A 36 -0.71 -10.95 -4.97
N ALA A 37 -1.19 -9.94 -4.26
CA ALA A 37 -0.35 -8.87 -3.72
C ALA A 37 0.67 -9.41 -2.70
N ARG A 38 0.28 -10.38 -1.85
CA ARG A 38 1.21 -11.05 -0.92
C ARG A 38 2.27 -11.87 -1.66
N ALA A 39 1.90 -12.61 -2.70
CA ALA A 39 2.87 -13.36 -3.50
C ALA A 39 3.89 -12.43 -4.17
N ALA A 40 3.42 -11.34 -4.79
CA ALA A 40 4.27 -10.34 -5.41
C ALA A 40 5.15 -9.59 -4.38
N LEU A 41 4.61 -9.29 -3.19
CA LEU A 41 5.36 -8.75 -2.06
C LEU A 41 6.52 -9.66 -1.68
N THR A 42 6.24 -10.94 -1.45
CA THR A 42 7.26 -11.94 -1.07
C THR A 42 8.33 -12.08 -2.15
N GLU A 43 7.96 -12.10 -3.42
CA GLU A 43 8.93 -12.14 -4.53
C GLU A 43 9.82 -10.89 -4.56
N ALA A 44 9.23 -9.70 -4.42
CA ALA A 44 9.95 -8.44 -4.41
C ALA A 44 10.94 -8.36 -3.23
N ARG A 45 10.50 -8.73 -2.03
CA ARG A 45 11.35 -8.78 -0.83
C ARG A 45 12.49 -9.76 -0.97
N ARG A 46 12.21 -10.98 -1.44
CA ARG A 46 13.24 -11.98 -1.71
C ARG A 46 14.30 -11.43 -2.67
N PHE A 47 13.89 -10.85 -3.78
CA PHE A 47 14.81 -10.21 -4.72
C PHE A 47 15.65 -9.11 -4.04
N ASN A 48 14.99 -8.20 -3.30
CA ASN A 48 15.66 -7.09 -2.64
C ASN A 48 16.65 -7.53 -1.55
N SER A 49 16.34 -8.61 -0.82
CA SER A 49 17.21 -9.20 0.20
C SER A 49 18.41 -9.92 -0.39
N GLU A 50 18.22 -10.63 -1.51
CA GLU A 50 19.29 -11.38 -2.20
C GLU A 50 20.28 -10.46 -2.94
N LEU A 51 20.00 -9.15 -3.05
CA LEU A 51 20.95 -8.19 -3.61
C LEU A 51 22.23 -8.15 -2.76
N THR A 52 23.30 -8.72 -3.31
CA THR A 52 24.66 -8.64 -2.75
C THR A 52 25.16 -7.20 -2.74
N SER A 53 26.17 -6.89 -1.92
CA SER A 53 26.78 -5.56 -1.85
C SER A 53 27.20 -5.01 -3.21
N ARG A 54 27.72 -5.88 -4.10
CA ARG A 54 28.10 -5.53 -5.48
C ARG A 54 26.90 -5.22 -6.38
N LEU A 55 25.77 -5.90 -6.17
CA LEU A 55 24.56 -5.68 -6.98
C LEU A 55 23.76 -4.47 -6.50
N ARG A 56 23.82 -4.14 -5.20
CA ARG A 56 23.11 -2.98 -4.61
C ARG A 56 23.51 -1.63 -5.20
N SER A 57 24.72 -1.50 -5.75
CA SER A 57 25.16 -0.27 -6.40
C SER A 57 24.70 -0.13 -7.86
N VAL A 58 24.18 -1.22 -8.45
CA VAL A 58 23.84 -1.27 -9.88
C VAL A 58 22.35 -1.51 -10.11
N LEU A 59 21.71 -2.33 -9.27
CA LEU A 59 20.31 -2.69 -9.39
C LEU A 59 19.44 -1.88 -8.42
N ASP A 60 18.30 -1.42 -8.92
CA ASP A 60 17.26 -0.81 -8.11
C ASP A 60 16.44 -1.91 -7.41
N TYR A 61 15.90 -1.59 -6.22
CA TYR A 61 14.92 -2.42 -5.54
C TYR A 61 13.67 -2.60 -6.38
N LYS A 62 13.14 -3.81 -6.38
CA LYS A 62 11.79 -4.07 -6.88
C LYS A 62 10.77 -3.30 -6.01
N PRO A 63 9.82 -2.60 -6.63
CA PRO A 63 8.72 -1.98 -5.90
C PRO A 63 7.87 -3.07 -5.25
N ILE A 64 7.23 -2.71 -4.14
CA ILE A 64 6.40 -3.60 -3.36
C ILE A 64 4.93 -3.19 -3.51
N PRO A 65 4.00 -4.13 -3.72
CA PRO A 65 2.58 -3.80 -3.82
C PRO A 65 1.98 -3.37 -2.48
N LYS A 66 0.92 -2.55 -2.54
CA LYS A 66 0.07 -2.20 -1.41
C LYS A 66 -0.70 -3.44 -0.92
N LEU A 67 -0.68 -3.69 0.39
CA LEU A 67 -1.42 -4.80 1.01
C LEU A 67 -2.67 -4.38 1.77
N PHE A 68 -2.74 -3.13 2.21
CA PHE A 68 -3.81 -2.65 3.07
C PHE A 68 -4.67 -1.66 2.29
N SER A 69 -5.99 -1.80 2.38
CA SER A 69 -6.93 -0.86 1.76
C SER A 69 -6.94 0.49 2.48
N GLY A 70 -7.45 1.50 1.80
CA GLY A 70 -7.62 2.84 2.35
C GLY A 70 -6.31 3.60 2.60
N HIS A 71 -6.46 4.72 3.30
CA HIS A 71 -5.40 5.68 3.58
C HIS A 71 -5.52 6.19 5.03
N PRO A 72 -4.39 6.48 5.71
CA PRO A 72 -4.38 6.91 7.11
C PRO A 72 -5.01 8.29 7.34
N TYR A 73 -5.15 9.11 6.30
CA TYR A 73 -5.82 10.41 6.36
C TYR A 73 -6.37 10.77 4.96
N VAL A 74 -7.34 11.68 4.92
CA VAL A 74 -8.19 11.94 3.74
C VAL A 74 -7.41 12.51 2.57
N GLU A 75 -6.57 13.53 2.81
CA GLU A 75 -5.87 14.23 1.73
C GLU A 75 -4.47 13.63 1.50
N PRO A 76 -4.12 13.30 0.23
CA PRO A 76 -2.77 12.84 -0.08
C PRO A 76 -1.75 13.96 0.18
N PRO A 77 -0.58 13.66 0.80
CA PRO A 77 0.47 14.64 0.99
C PRO A 77 0.98 15.18 -0.35
N GLN A 78 1.18 16.48 -0.41
CA GLN A 78 1.76 17.11 -1.60
C GLN A 78 3.28 16.92 -1.60
N ILE A 79 3.78 16.26 -2.65
CA ILE A 79 5.21 16.01 -2.85
C ILE A 79 5.59 16.44 -4.26
N ARG A 80 6.75 17.07 -4.39
CA ARG A 80 7.23 17.56 -5.68
C ARG A 80 7.42 16.40 -6.65
N ASN A 81 6.88 16.54 -7.86
CA ASN A 81 7.01 15.59 -8.98
C ASN A 81 6.43 14.19 -8.73
N ILE A 82 5.55 14.03 -7.73
CA ILE A 82 4.83 12.78 -7.49
C ILE A 82 3.34 13.10 -7.47
N ASN A 83 2.58 12.48 -8.36
CA ASN A 83 1.13 12.58 -8.36
C ASN A 83 0.54 11.37 -7.61
N LEU A 84 0.05 11.60 -6.39
CA LEU A 84 -0.67 10.58 -5.65
C LEU A 84 -2.12 10.51 -6.16
N GLN A 85 -2.49 9.38 -6.75
CA GLN A 85 -3.86 9.13 -7.21
C GLN A 85 -4.81 8.91 -6.03
N ALA A 86 -6.07 9.29 -6.22
CA ALA A 86 -7.08 9.34 -5.15
C ALA A 86 -7.52 7.97 -4.60
N ALA A 87 -7.21 6.84 -5.25
CA ALA A 87 -7.60 5.53 -4.75
C ALA A 87 -6.63 4.43 -5.21
N TYR A 88 -5.60 4.15 -4.40
CA TYR A 88 -4.78 2.96 -4.58
C TYR A 88 -5.47 1.72 -4.00
N LYS A 89 -5.56 0.67 -4.79
CA LYS A 89 -6.12 -0.63 -4.43
C LYS A 89 -5.04 -1.57 -3.91
N ILE A 90 -5.48 -2.65 -3.25
CA ILE A 90 -4.59 -3.75 -2.89
C ILE A 90 -3.98 -4.33 -4.18
N GLY A 91 -2.66 -4.55 -4.17
CA GLY A 91 -1.90 -5.00 -5.34
C GLY A 91 -1.26 -3.89 -6.16
N ASP A 92 -1.71 -2.63 -6.01
CA ASP A 92 -1.12 -1.51 -6.74
C ASP A 92 0.33 -1.29 -6.32
N LEU A 93 1.16 -0.90 -7.28
CA LEU A 93 2.54 -0.49 -7.04
C LEU A 93 2.62 1.00 -6.69
N PRO A 94 3.60 1.41 -5.86
CA PRO A 94 3.80 2.82 -5.55
C PRO A 94 4.13 3.61 -6.81
N PRO A 95 3.71 4.88 -6.89
CA PRO A 95 4.13 5.78 -7.95
C PRO A 95 5.64 5.81 -8.16
N PRO A 96 6.09 6.01 -9.40
CA PRO A 96 7.50 6.19 -9.68
C PRO A 96 8.11 7.25 -8.76
N ASN A 97 9.27 6.94 -8.18
CA ASN A 97 10.05 7.80 -7.29
C ASN A 97 9.45 8.07 -5.90
N LEU A 98 8.29 7.48 -5.54
CA LEU A 98 7.80 7.57 -4.16
C LEU A 98 8.73 6.85 -3.19
N LEU A 99 9.25 5.69 -3.58
CA LEU A 99 10.18 4.91 -2.76
C LEU A 99 11.65 5.18 -3.11
N PRO A 100 12.53 5.19 -2.10
CA PRO A 100 13.96 5.14 -2.35
C PRO A 100 14.31 3.80 -3.02
N ARG A 101 14.97 3.86 -4.18
CA ARG A 101 15.22 2.69 -5.02
C ARG A 101 16.46 1.89 -4.63
N LYS A 102 17.29 2.39 -3.73
CA LYS A 102 18.57 1.77 -3.34
C LYS A 102 19.06 2.28 -1.98
N ASP A 103 20.06 1.62 -1.43
CA ASP A 103 20.63 1.96 -0.12
C ASP A 103 21.14 3.41 -0.05
N GLU A 104 21.78 3.94 -1.12
CA GLU A 104 22.24 5.34 -1.11
C GLU A 104 21.09 6.35 -1.09
N ALA A 105 19.95 6.02 -1.68
CA ALA A 105 18.78 6.90 -1.67
C ALA A 105 18.18 7.03 -0.26
N PHE A 106 18.16 5.93 0.51
CA PHE A 106 17.81 5.97 1.93
C PHE A 106 18.80 6.83 2.72
N ALA A 107 20.11 6.63 2.51
CA ALA A 107 21.14 7.40 3.18
C ALA A 107 21.02 8.90 2.87
N ALA A 108 20.78 9.26 1.61
CA ALA A 108 20.60 10.64 1.16
C ALA A 108 19.39 11.32 1.83
N LEU A 109 18.24 10.63 1.93
CA LEU A 109 17.07 11.16 2.63
C LEU A 109 17.34 11.36 4.13
N LYS A 110 18.04 10.43 4.78
CA LYS A 110 18.39 10.57 6.21
C LYS A 110 19.40 11.68 6.49
N ALA A 111 20.34 11.89 5.56
CA ALA A 111 21.39 12.91 5.64
C ALA A 111 20.93 14.30 5.19
N SER A 112 19.80 14.40 4.49
CA SER A 112 19.22 15.67 4.04
C SER A 112 19.02 16.64 5.20
N ARG A 113 19.34 17.93 4.96
CA ARG A 113 18.99 19.03 5.88
C ARG A 113 17.52 19.44 5.76
N GLN A 114 16.89 19.17 4.62
CA GLN A 114 15.46 19.37 4.44
C GLN A 114 14.70 18.20 5.06
N SER A 115 13.60 18.50 5.75
CA SER A 115 12.77 17.46 6.37
C SER A 115 12.24 16.48 5.32
N PRO A 116 12.47 15.17 5.47
CA PRO A 116 11.90 14.16 4.58
C PRO A 116 10.42 13.86 4.92
N LEU A 117 9.81 14.59 5.87
CA LEU A 117 8.46 14.37 6.35
C LEU A 117 7.40 14.28 5.23
N PRO A 118 7.37 15.17 4.21
CA PRO A 118 6.39 15.04 3.13
C PRO A 118 6.49 13.71 2.37
N THR A 119 7.72 13.25 2.11
CA THR A 119 7.98 11.97 1.44
C THR A 119 7.58 10.79 2.34
N VAL A 120 7.98 10.83 3.62
CA VAL A 120 7.63 9.78 4.59
C VAL A 120 6.12 9.65 4.74
N ARG A 121 5.43 10.77 4.93
CA ARG A 121 3.98 10.81 5.04
C ARG A 121 3.31 10.28 3.79
N ALA A 122 3.80 10.62 2.61
CA ALA A 122 3.25 10.07 1.37
C ALA A 122 3.43 8.56 1.23
N ILE A 123 4.57 8.02 1.70
CA ILE A 123 4.80 6.57 1.72
C ILE A 123 3.81 5.91 2.71
N GLN A 124 3.62 6.48 3.90
CA GLN A 124 2.61 6.02 4.86
C GLN A 124 1.20 6.09 4.27
N TRP A 125 0.90 7.17 3.56
CA TRP A 125 -0.38 7.39 2.92
C TRP A 125 -0.66 6.32 1.86
N PHE A 126 0.33 6.03 1.02
CA PHE A 126 0.24 4.98 0.01
C PHE A 126 0.07 3.59 0.64
N TYR A 127 0.92 3.20 1.60
CA TYR A 127 0.91 1.83 2.11
C TYR A 127 -0.20 1.54 3.12
N ASN A 128 -0.48 2.48 4.02
CA ASN A 128 -1.39 2.29 5.16
C ASN A 128 -1.11 1.00 5.93
N ASP A 129 0.18 0.63 6.08
CA ASP A 129 0.60 -0.63 6.67
C ASP A 129 1.06 -0.40 8.13
N PRO A 130 0.45 -1.04 9.13
CA PRO A 130 0.83 -0.87 10.54
C PRO A 130 2.27 -1.35 10.84
N ASN A 131 2.85 -2.21 10.01
CA ASN A 131 4.22 -2.68 10.17
C ASN A 131 5.27 -1.61 9.82
N LEU A 132 4.87 -0.54 9.13
CA LEU A 132 5.75 0.60 8.84
C LEU A 132 5.90 1.56 10.03
N GLY A 133 5.16 1.32 11.12
CA GLY A 133 5.18 2.13 12.34
C GLY A 133 3.99 3.09 12.45
N PRO A 134 3.99 3.94 13.51
CA PRO A 134 2.88 4.86 13.78
C PRO A 134 2.75 5.91 12.68
N ILE A 135 1.51 6.32 12.40
CA ILE A 135 1.20 7.41 11.46
C ILE A 135 1.87 8.69 11.97
N LEU A 136 2.67 9.35 11.12
CA LEU A 136 3.34 10.60 11.46
C LEU A 136 2.44 11.81 11.15
N ASN A 137 2.31 12.68 12.14
CA ASN A 137 1.58 13.95 12.03
C ASN A 137 2.46 15.06 11.44
N ASP A 138 1.88 16.25 11.24
CA ASP A 138 2.58 17.41 10.66
C ASP A 138 3.73 17.95 11.53
N ASP A 139 3.72 17.66 12.83
CA ASP A 139 4.72 18.06 13.82
C ASP A 139 5.82 17.00 14.05
N ALA A 140 5.79 15.89 13.31
CA ALA A 140 6.78 14.83 13.46
C ALA A 140 8.21 15.32 13.22
N THR A 141 9.13 14.84 14.06
CA THR A 141 10.51 15.31 14.06
C THR A 141 11.34 14.64 12.97
N LEU A 142 12.55 15.18 12.74
CA LEU A 142 13.54 14.51 11.87
C LEU A 142 13.91 13.12 12.37
N ASP A 143 13.93 12.91 13.69
CA ASP A 143 14.25 11.61 14.28
C ASP A 143 13.14 10.58 14.01
N ASP A 144 11.87 10.99 14.12
CA ASP A 144 10.71 10.14 13.79
C ASP A 144 10.76 9.72 12.32
N CYS A 145 11.08 10.65 11.43
CA CYS A 145 11.23 10.34 10.01
C CYS A 145 12.39 9.38 9.74
N ARG A 146 13.53 9.52 10.44
CA ARG A 146 14.69 8.65 10.28
C ARG A 146 14.39 7.23 10.76
N LYS A 147 13.71 7.08 11.89
CA LYS A 147 13.22 5.79 12.40
C LYS A 147 12.28 5.13 11.41
N PHE A 148 11.33 5.88 10.87
CA PHE A 148 10.43 5.37 9.82
C PHE A 148 11.21 4.89 8.60
N LEU A 149 12.20 5.65 8.12
CA LEU A 149 13.00 5.25 6.95
C LEU A 149 13.82 3.98 7.21
N ASP A 150 14.29 3.76 8.43
CA ASP A 150 14.95 2.51 8.81
C ASP A 150 13.95 1.33 8.80
N THR A 151 12.77 1.51 9.38
CA THR A 151 11.69 0.50 9.32
C THR A 151 11.27 0.20 7.88
N LEU A 152 11.10 1.22 7.04
CA LEU A 152 10.75 1.07 5.64
C LEU A 152 11.83 0.29 4.86
N LYS A 153 13.09 0.56 5.12
CA LYS A 153 14.22 -0.12 4.48
C LYS A 153 14.20 -1.62 4.78
N GLU A 154 13.96 -1.99 6.03
CA GLU A 154 13.82 -3.40 6.42
C GLU A 154 12.53 -3.99 5.83
N TYR A 155 11.40 -3.27 5.89
CA TYR A 155 10.14 -3.68 5.29
C TYR A 155 10.26 -4.01 3.80
N ILE A 156 11.14 -3.33 3.06
CA ILE A 156 11.34 -3.59 1.62
C ILE A 156 12.16 -4.86 1.34
N LYS A 157 12.85 -5.37 2.36
CA LYS A 157 13.78 -6.51 2.24
C LYS A 157 13.26 -7.78 2.92
N LEU A 158 12.51 -7.66 4.01
CA LEU A 158 11.98 -8.78 4.82
C LEU A 158 11.04 -9.72 4.04
#